data_AF-A0A6A3C2R3-F1
#
_entry.id   AF-A0A6A3C2R3-F1
#
_cell.length_a   1.000
_cell.length_b   1.000
_cell.length_c   1.000
_cell.angle_alpha   90.00
_cell.angle_beta   90.00
_cell.angle_gamma   90.00
#
_symmetry.space_group_name_H-M   'P 1'
#
loop_
_entity.id
_entity.type
_entity.pdbx_description
1 polymer ?
#
loop_
_entity_poly.entity_id
_entity_poly.type
_entity_poly.pdbx_seq_one_letter_code
_entity_poly.pdbx_strand_id
1 'polypeptide(L)'
;MKENLKFEERSMKWKVLEMPLKELHRIFKEGEIYIKEILETKNWWLKAVSLYQNSDCVDLHIHNLLSCIPVVIEAIESAAKLSDWEQDEMQKKKRLYSNKYHKEWIDSQLFQWKFAKQYLVTQDFCDRIDSFTAIEGEAFTEFDPTRIEAVSYVEAVASDISSLFSLSHPNILHFLCGITDDERKECLLIMELNKSLYDCLKETCSPKKRSSFCLPVAVDLMLQIARGMEYLHSNKIYHGDLNPSSIHVKLRGMSPAGFMQAKVSGFGLSSILQKSTDKNHNEPQLFIWHAPEVLEEQEQPASKRNFNLEFTEKADVYSFGMICFQLLTGKVPFEDSHLQGDKWAET
;
A
#
# COMPACT_ATOMS: atom_id res chain seq x y z
N MET A 1 -28.43 7.96 8.51
CA MET A 1 -29.51 7.09 7.98
C MET A 1 -30.89 7.46 8.52
N LYS A 2 -31.13 7.38 9.85
CA LYS A 2 -32.45 7.69 10.45
C LYS A 2 -33.05 9.04 10.03
N GLU A 3 -32.23 10.07 9.90
CA GLU A 3 -32.69 11.43 9.53
C GLU A 3 -32.92 11.60 8.02
N ASN A 4 -32.31 10.75 7.19
CA ASN A 4 -32.22 10.98 5.74
C ASN A 4 -33.04 9.98 4.90
N LEU A 5 -33.39 8.82 5.45
CA LEU A 5 -34.01 7.72 4.72
C LEU A 5 -35.32 7.27 5.39
N LYS A 6 -36.31 6.91 4.57
CA LYS A 6 -37.55 6.23 5.01
C LYS A 6 -37.33 4.73 5.01
N PHE A 7 -37.70 4.06 6.11
CA PHE A 7 -37.44 2.63 6.29
C PHE A 7 -38.30 1.77 5.35
N GLU A 8 -39.49 2.23 5.02
CA GLU A 8 -40.47 1.57 4.15
C GLU A 8 -39.92 1.37 2.72
N GLU A 9 -38.93 2.16 2.30
CA GLU A 9 -38.37 2.16 0.94
C GLU A 9 -37.12 1.26 0.78
N ARG A 10 -36.78 0.48 1.82
CA ARG A 10 -35.55 -0.32 1.89
C ARG A 10 -35.33 -1.23 0.68
N SER A 11 -36.36 -1.88 0.17
CA SER A 11 -36.24 -2.89 -0.90
C SER A 11 -36.02 -2.30 -2.29
N MET A 12 -36.41 -1.03 -2.51
CA MET A 12 -36.41 -0.41 -3.84
C MET A 12 -35.33 0.65 -3.99
N LYS A 13 -35.11 1.48 -2.96
CA LYS A 13 -34.33 2.73 -3.09
C LYS A 13 -32.99 2.72 -2.38
N TRP A 14 -32.73 1.71 -1.55
CA TRP A 14 -31.48 1.59 -0.80
C TRP A 14 -30.41 0.79 -1.54
N LYS A 15 -30.67 0.39 -2.80
CA LYS A 15 -29.70 -0.39 -3.60
C LYS A 15 -28.34 0.32 -3.74
N VAL A 16 -28.35 1.65 -3.82
CA VAL A 16 -27.12 2.47 -3.87
C VAL A 16 -26.26 2.35 -2.59
N LEU A 17 -26.86 1.96 -1.46
CA LEU A 17 -26.19 1.83 -0.17
C LEU A 17 -25.49 0.47 -0.01
N GLU A 18 -25.84 -0.53 -0.83
CA GLU A 18 -25.38 -1.90 -0.63
C GLU A 18 -23.86 -2.02 -0.67
N MET A 19 -23.23 -1.48 -1.72
CA MET A 19 -21.78 -1.56 -1.90
C MET A 19 -21.00 -0.77 -0.83
N PRO A 20 -21.31 0.52 -0.55
CA PRO A 20 -20.63 1.26 0.51
C PRO A 20 -20.77 0.65 1.90
N LEU A 21 -21.95 0.12 2.25
CA LEU A 21 -22.15 -0.52 3.56
C LEU A 21 -21.47 -1.88 3.66
N LYS A 22 -21.41 -2.63 2.56
CA LYS A 22 -20.65 -3.89 2.49
C LYS A 22 -19.16 -3.64 2.69
N GLU A 23 -18.64 -2.56 2.10
CA GLU A 23 -17.26 -2.12 2.27
C GLU A 23 -16.98 -1.68 3.71
N LEU A 24 -17.86 -0.86 4.29
CA LEU A 24 -17.76 -0.48 5.70
C LEU A 24 -17.77 -1.71 6.63
N HIS A 25 -18.66 -2.67 6.36
CA HIS A 25 -18.71 -3.92 7.12
C HIS A 25 -17.41 -4.73 7.01
N ARG A 26 -16.80 -4.79 5.82
CA ARG A 26 -15.50 -5.41 5.59
C ARG A 26 -14.43 -4.78 6.47
N ILE A 27 -14.34 -3.44 6.47
CA ILE A 27 -13.36 -2.70 7.29
C ILE A 27 -13.53 -2.99 8.78
N PHE A 28 -14.76 -2.99 9.29
CA PHE A 28 -15.02 -3.36 10.70
C PHE A 28 -14.65 -4.81 11.00
N LYS A 29 -14.87 -5.75 10.06
CA LYS A 29 -14.47 -7.14 10.21
C LYS A 29 -12.95 -7.30 10.25
N GLU A 30 -12.23 -6.55 9.43
CA GLU A 30 -10.76 -6.52 9.45
C GLU A 30 -10.23 -5.97 10.78
N GLY A 31 -10.82 -4.90 11.31
CA GLY A 31 -10.49 -4.38 12.64
C GLY A 31 -10.80 -5.37 13.77
N GLU A 32 -11.93 -6.09 13.69
CA GLU A 32 -12.26 -7.16 14.64
C GLU A 32 -11.21 -8.27 14.65
N ILE A 33 -10.72 -8.67 13.46
CA ILE A 33 -9.67 -9.69 13.32
C ILE A 33 -8.36 -9.19 13.92
N TYR A 34 -7.95 -7.97 13.60
CA TYR A 34 -6.74 -7.35 14.16
C TYR A 34 -6.78 -7.30 15.70
N ILE A 35 -7.90 -6.88 16.29
CA ILE A 35 -8.06 -6.86 17.75
C ILE A 35 -7.95 -8.28 18.32
N LYS A 36 -8.53 -9.29 17.68
CA LYS A 36 -8.40 -10.69 18.11
C LYS A 36 -6.96 -11.19 18.03
N GLU A 37 -6.24 -10.82 16.97
CA GLU A 37 -4.84 -11.20 16.79
C GLU A 37 -3.95 -10.59 17.89
N ILE A 38 -4.19 -9.33 18.27
CA ILE A 38 -3.50 -8.68 19.39
C ILE A 38 -3.83 -9.36 20.72
N LEU A 39 -5.11 -9.64 20.98
CA LEU A 39 -5.58 -10.19 22.25
C LEU A 39 -5.27 -11.69 22.44
N GLU A 40 -4.94 -12.42 21.38
CA GLU A 40 -4.63 -13.84 21.48
C GLU A 40 -3.28 -14.07 22.20
N THR A 41 -3.27 -14.99 23.16
CA THR A 41 -2.14 -15.23 24.07
C THR A 41 -1.02 -16.13 23.52
N LYS A 42 -1.21 -16.70 22.32
CA LYS A 42 -0.21 -17.57 21.68
C LYS A 42 0.92 -16.77 21.06
N ASN A 43 2.14 -17.33 21.09
CA ASN A 43 3.34 -16.76 20.45
C ASN A 43 3.66 -15.34 20.93
N TRP A 44 3.59 -15.12 22.25
CA TRP A 44 3.77 -13.80 22.87
C TRP A 44 5.07 -13.10 22.43
N TRP A 45 6.20 -13.82 22.36
CA TRP A 45 7.48 -13.24 21.89
C TRP A 45 7.44 -12.78 20.44
N LEU A 46 6.93 -13.61 19.53
CA LEU A 46 6.78 -13.24 18.13
C LEU A 46 5.86 -12.02 17.97
N LYS A 47 4.78 -11.97 18.76
CA LYS A 47 3.86 -10.83 18.79
C LYS A 47 4.51 -9.59 19.37
N ALA A 48 5.29 -9.71 20.43
CA ALA A 48 6.03 -8.59 21.00
C ALA A 48 6.96 -7.99 19.95
N VAL A 49 7.71 -8.82 19.21
CA VAL A 49 8.60 -8.35 18.13
C VAL A 49 7.80 -7.74 16.97
N SER A 50 6.71 -8.38 16.51
CA SER A 50 5.94 -7.91 15.35
C SER A 50 5.05 -6.69 15.63
N LEU A 51 4.60 -6.54 16.89
CA LEU A 51 3.70 -5.45 17.31
C LEU A 51 4.46 -4.25 17.89
N TYR A 52 5.77 -4.38 18.13
CA TYR A 52 6.60 -3.36 18.78
C TYR A 52 6.60 -1.99 18.07
N GLN A 53 6.56 -1.99 16.74
CA GLN A 53 6.51 -0.80 15.90
C GLN A 53 5.27 -0.79 15.03
N ASN A 54 4.15 -1.35 15.49
CA ASN A 54 3.01 -1.60 14.60
C ASN A 54 2.08 -0.39 14.52
N SER A 55 2.18 0.34 13.40
CA SER A 55 1.27 1.44 13.09
C SER A 55 -0.02 1.00 12.37
N ASP A 56 -0.29 -0.30 12.22
CA ASP A 56 -1.42 -0.82 11.44
C ASP A 56 -2.78 -0.31 11.96
N CYS A 57 -2.92 -0.06 13.26
CA CYS A 57 -4.16 0.50 13.81
C CYS A 57 -4.52 1.82 13.11
N VAL A 58 -3.57 2.75 13.03
CA VAL A 58 -3.75 4.07 12.43
C VAL A 58 -3.66 3.97 10.91
N ASP A 59 -2.55 3.42 10.43
CA ASP A 59 -2.21 3.46 9.01
C ASP A 59 -3.04 2.46 8.21
N LEU A 60 -3.54 1.36 8.75
CA LEU A 60 -4.38 0.43 8.00
C LEU A 60 -5.86 0.60 8.35
N HIS A 61 -6.22 0.39 9.62
CA HIS A 61 -7.63 0.27 10.00
C HIS A 61 -8.36 1.61 10.07
N ILE A 62 -7.77 2.61 10.72
CA ILE A 62 -8.35 3.96 10.80
C ILE A 62 -8.34 4.63 9.42
N HIS A 63 -7.24 4.52 8.66
CA HIS A 63 -7.17 5.03 7.30
C HIS A 63 -8.30 4.49 6.41
N ASN A 64 -8.50 3.16 6.39
CA ASN A 64 -9.56 2.55 5.58
C ASN A 64 -10.95 3.03 6.01
N LEU A 65 -11.17 3.15 7.32
CA LEU A 65 -12.43 3.68 7.86
C LEU A 65 -12.69 5.12 7.41
N LEU A 66 -11.72 6.02 7.61
CA LEU A 66 -11.83 7.44 7.24
C LEU A 66 -11.99 7.62 5.72
N SER A 67 -11.41 6.74 4.90
CA SER A 67 -11.58 6.74 3.45
C SER A 67 -12.95 6.24 2.99
N CYS A 68 -13.56 5.31 3.74
CA CYS A 68 -14.87 4.72 3.42
C CYS A 68 -16.06 5.60 3.85
N ILE A 69 -15.94 6.31 4.98
CA ILE A 69 -17.02 7.15 5.55
C ILE A 69 -17.56 8.19 4.54
N PRO A 70 -16.73 8.94 3.79
CA PRO A 70 -17.20 9.85 2.75
C PRO A 70 -18.09 9.18 1.71
N VAL A 71 -17.74 7.97 1.26
CA VAL A 71 -18.51 7.20 0.28
C VAL A 71 -19.86 6.79 0.85
N VAL A 72 -19.90 6.35 2.11
CA VAL A 72 -21.15 5.99 2.78
C VAL A 72 -22.06 7.20 2.96
N ILE A 73 -21.50 8.35 3.34
CA ILE A 73 -22.26 9.61 3.48
C ILE A 73 -22.86 10.02 2.14
N GLU A 74 -22.06 10.04 1.08
CA GLU A 74 -22.52 10.43 -0.25
C GLU A 74 -23.59 9.48 -0.78
N ALA A 75 -23.45 8.18 -0.54
CA ALA A 75 -24.45 7.18 -0.90
C ALA A 75 -25.77 7.39 -0.13
N ILE A 76 -25.71 7.72 1.17
CA ILE A 76 -26.90 8.06 1.98
C ILE A 76 -27.59 9.31 1.42
N GLU A 77 -26.83 10.34 1.06
CA GLU A 77 -27.37 11.57 0.48
C GLU A 77 -28.00 11.33 -0.90
N SER A 78 -27.37 10.49 -1.72
CA SER A 78 -27.90 10.06 -3.01
C SER A 78 -29.16 9.22 -2.90
N ALA A 79 -29.22 8.26 -1.96
CA ALA A 79 -30.44 7.50 -1.66
C ALA A 79 -31.56 8.41 -1.11
N ALA A 80 -31.21 9.42 -0.30
CA ALA A 80 -32.17 10.39 0.20
C ALA A 80 -32.80 11.25 -0.91
N LYS A 81 -32.08 11.52 -2.01
CA LYS A 81 -32.62 12.21 -3.20
C LYS A 81 -33.63 11.36 -3.98
N LEU A 82 -33.51 10.03 -3.91
CA LEU A 82 -34.39 9.08 -4.59
C LEU A 82 -35.66 8.73 -3.78
N SER A 83 -35.62 8.97 -2.47
CA SER A 83 -36.72 8.75 -1.55
C SER A 83 -37.94 9.63 -1.89
N ASP A 84 -39.16 9.11 -1.71
CA ASP A 84 -40.43 9.80 -2.01
C ASP A 84 -40.70 10.84 -0.92
N TRP A 85 -39.92 11.90 -0.93
CA TRP A 85 -40.21 13.10 -0.16
C TRP A 85 -41.29 13.92 -0.87
N GLU A 86 -42.08 14.65 -0.09
CA GLU A 86 -42.92 15.72 -0.64
C GLU A 86 -42.05 16.69 -1.45
N GLN A 87 -42.59 17.30 -2.51
CA GLN A 87 -41.82 18.14 -3.43
C GLN A 87 -41.02 19.23 -2.69
N ASP A 88 -41.60 19.82 -1.65
CA ASP A 88 -40.94 20.85 -0.84
C ASP A 88 -39.75 20.31 -0.05
N GLU A 89 -39.88 19.13 0.57
CA GLU A 89 -38.79 18.45 1.28
C GLU A 89 -37.67 18.03 0.34
N MET A 90 -38.02 17.57 -0.87
CA MET A 90 -37.03 17.24 -1.90
C MET A 90 -36.23 18.48 -2.32
N GLN A 91 -36.89 19.63 -2.51
CA GLN A 91 -36.23 20.89 -2.87
C GLN A 91 -35.34 21.41 -1.74
N LYS A 92 -35.78 21.34 -0.48
CA LYS A 92 -34.96 21.70 0.70
C LYS A 92 -33.70 20.84 0.76
N LYS A 93 -33.82 19.51 0.62
CA LYS A 93 -32.68 18.59 0.63
C LYS A 93 -31.70 18.86 -0.52
N LYS A 94 -32.20 19.11 -1.73
CA LYS A 94 -31.36 19.50 -2.88
C LYS A 94 -30.54 20.77 -2.59
N ARG A 95 -31.17 21.81 -2.05
CA ARG A 95 -30.45 23.05 -1.66
C ARG A 95 -29.43 22.79 -0.57
N LEU A 96 -29.78 22.01 0.46
CA LEU A 96 -28.88 21.66 1.55
C LEU A 96 -27.62 20.95 1.05
N TYR A 97 -27.78 19.94 0.19
CA TYR A 97 -26.64 19.24 -0.41
C TYR A 97 -25.84 20.12 -1.37
N SER A 98 -26.50 20.96 -2.19
CA SER A 98 -25.78 21.90 -3.05
C SER A 98 -24.90 22.87 -2.26
N ASN A 99 -25.40 23.36 -1.12
CA ASN A 99 -24.64 24.25 -0.25
C ASN A 99 -23.50 23.54 0.48
N LYS A 100 -23.65 22.24 0.77
CA LYS A 100 -22.62 21.41 1.40
C LYS A 100 -21.36 21.28 0.53
N TYR A 101 -21.53 21.20 -0.79
CA TYR A 101 -20.42 21.06 -1.75
C TYR A 101 -19.99 22.38 -2.40
N HIS A 102 -20.32 23.50 -1.78
CA HIS A 102 -19.90 24.81 -2.26
C HIS A 102 -18.38 25.00 -2.12
N LYS A 103 -17.75 25.76 -3.03
CA LYS A 103 -16.29 25.94 -3.07
C LYS A 103 -15.71 26.61 -1.81
N GLU A 104 -16.54 27.31 -1.05
CA GLU A 104 -16.16 27.94 0.21
C GLU A 104 -15.70 26.94 1.29
N TRP A 105 -16.03 25.66 1.14
CA TRP A 105 -15.62 24.61 2.08
C TRP A 105 -14.30 23.91 1.69
N ILE A 106 -13.58 24.39 0.66
CA ILE A 106 -12.25 23.90 0.27
C ILE A 106 -11.18 24.54 1.18
N ASP A 107 -11.38 24.41 2.48
CA ASP A 107 -10.42 24.79 3.52
C ASP A 107 -10.52 23.78 4.65
N SER A 108 -9.38 23.27 5.12
CA SER A 108 -9.35 22.17 6.10
C SER A 108 -9.99 22.56 7.42
N GLN A 109 -9.79 23.81 7.89
CA GLN A 109 -10.33 24.27 9.17
C GLN A 109 -11.83 24.51 9.07
N LEU A 110 -12.31 25.13 7.99
CA LEU A 110 -13.74 25.34 7.75
C LEU A 110 -14.48 24.00 7.58
N PHE A 111 -13.88 23.05 6.85
CA PHE A 111 -14.42 21.71 6.71
C PHE A 111 -14.52 21.02 8.08
N GLN A 112 -13.45 21.04 8.87
CA GLN A 112 -13.44 20.43 10.19
C GLN A 112 -14.49 21.08 11.10
N TRP A 113 -14.53 22.40 11.17
CA TRP A 113 -15.51 23.12 11.98
C TRP A 113 -16.97 22.75 11.62
N LYS A 114 -17.26 22.64 10.32
CA LYS A 114 -18.62 22.39 9.81
C LYS A 114 -19.02 20.92 9.86
N PHE A 115 -18.11 20.02 9.54
CA PHE A 115 -18.41 18.62 9.20
C PHE A 115 -17.66 17.58 10.05
N ALA A 116 -16.81 17.97 11.01
CA ALA A 116 -15.97 17.04 11.76
C ALA A 116 -16.70 15.82 12.34
N LYS A 117 -17.85 16.05 12.98
CA LYS A 117 -18.65 14.96 13.56
C LYS A 117 -19.19 13.99 12.51
N GLN A 118 -19.50 14.49 11.32
CA GLN A 118 -20.04 13.66 10.24
C GLN A 118 -18.95 12.75 9.64
N TYR A 119 -17.72 13.26 9.54
CA TYR A 119 -16.59 12.58 8.90
C TYR A 119 -15.58 11.97 9.88
N LEU A 120 -15.89 11.96 11.19
CA LEU A 120 -15.01 11.45 12.25
C LEU A 120 -13.64 12.15 12.32
N VAL A 121 -13.59 13.46 12.06
CA VAL A 121 -12.36 14.29 12.12
C VAL A 121 -12.44 15.38 13.21
N THR A 122 -13.05 15.04 14.34
CA THR A 122 -13.10 15.93 15.52
C THR A 122 -11.72 16.11 16.13
N GLN A 123 -11.45 17.28 16.74
CA GLN A 123 -10.17 17.54 17.40
C GLN A 123 -9.77 16.44 18.39
N ASP A 124 -10.70 16.01 19.26
CA ASP A 124 -10.50 14.88 20.19
C ASP A 124 -10.04 13.59 19.49
N PHE A 125 -10.58 13.30 18.31
CA PHE A 125 -10.22 12.11 17.55
C PHE A 125 -8.83 12.24 16.93
N CYS A 126 -8.50 13.42 16.40
CA CYS A 126 -7.17 13.72 15.87
C CYS A 126 -6.10 13.64 16.98
N ASP A 127 -6.33 14.30 18.11
CA ASP A 127 -5.40 14.32 19.26
C ASP A 127 -5.13 12.90 19.76
N ARG A 128 -6.15 12.03 19.77
CA ARG A 128 -6.01 10.62 20.17
C ARG A 128 -5.16 9.81 19.20
N ILE A 129 -5.31 10.03 17.89
CA ILE A 129 -4.47 9.38 16.88
C ILE A 129 -3.01 9.81 17.08
N ASP A 130 -2.76 11.11 17.19
CA ASP A 130 -1.41 11.66 17.34
C ASP A 130 -0.76 11.16 18.64
N SER A 131 -1.50 11.13 19.75
CA SER A 131 -0.98 10.63 21.03
C SER A 131 -0.60 9.14 21.01
N PHE A 132 -1.26 8.33 20.19
CA PHE A 132 -0.97 6.90 20.08
C PHE A 132 0.36 6.65 19.38
N THR A 133 0.68 7.45 18.37
CA THR A 133 1.96 7.37 17.63
C THR A 133 3.19 7.72 18.48
N ALA A 134 3.01 8.39 19.62
CA ALA A 134 4.10 8.88 20.47
C ALA A 134 4.57 7.91 21.57
N ILE A 135 3.88 6.78 21.79
CA ILE A 135 4.09 5.90 22.97
C ILE A 135 5.08 4.74 22.70
N GLU A 136 5.56 4.54 21.47
CA GLU A 136 6.42 3.40 21.13
C GLU A 136 7.91 3.68 21.41
N GLY A 137 8.49 3.01 22.42
CA GLY A 137 9.95 3.02 22.59
C GLY A 137 10.53 2.43 23.88
N GLU A 138 10.63 1.10 23.99
CA GLU A 138 11.75 0.40 24.67
C GLU A 138 12.02 -0.96 23.99
N ALA A 139 13.27 -1.21 23.57
CA ALA A 139 13.65 -2.38 22.77
C ALA A 139 13.68 -3.68 23.61
N PHE A 140 13.14 -4.78 23.06
CA PHE A 140 13.24 -6.12 23.64
C PHE A 140 14.42 -6.91 23.04
N THR A 141 15.15 -7.65 23.89
CA THR A 141 16.44 -8.28 23.55
C THR A 141 16.38 -9.81 23.35
N GLU A 142 15.21 -10.45 23.28
CA GLU A 142 15.12 -11.91 23.12
C GLU A 142 14.17 -12.34 21.99
N PHE A 143 14.63 -13.29 21.16
CA PHE A 143 14.06 -13.66 19.86
C PHE A 143 13.84 -15.18 19.75
N ASP A 144 12.68 -15.61 19.25
CA ASP A 144 12.35 -17.02 18.97
C ASP A 144 12.40 -17.30 17.44
N PRO A 145 13.33 -18.15 16.95
CA PRO A 145 13.63 -18.30 15.53
C PRO A 145 12.68 -19.22 14.74
N THR A 146 11.63 -19.79 15.35
CA THR A 146 10.91 -20.96 14.79
C THR A 146 9.92 -20.68 13.64
N ARG A 147 9.83 -19.46 13.10
CA ARG A 147 8.87 -19.10 12.02
C ARG A 147 9.42 -18.24 10.88
N ILE A 148 10.73 -18.23 10.67
CA ILE A 148 11.38 -17.22 9.85
C ILE A 148 12.21 -17.87 8.75
N GLU A 149 11.78 -17.75 7.49
CA GLU A 149 12.62 -18.10 6.35
C GLU A 149 12.34 -17.19 5.15
N ALA A 150 12.83 -15.96 5.20
CA ALA A 150 13.29 -15.24 4.02
C ALA A 150 14.59 -14.52 4.41
N VAL A 151 15.70 -14.99 3.86
CA VAL A 151 17.04 -14.45 4.12
C VAL A 151 17.46 -13.70 2.88
N SER A 152 17.61 -12.38 3.00
CA SER A 152 18.27 -11.59 1.97
C SER A 152 19.72 -11.38 2.36
N TYR A 153 20.62 -11.69 1.44
CA TYR A 153 22.04 -11.49 1.61
C TYR A 153 22.44 -10.13 1.05
N VAL A 154 23.15 -9.33 1.85
CA VAL A 154 23.65 -8.02 1.41
C VAL A 154 25.10 -7.85 1.88
N GLU A 155 25.98 -7.50 0.96
CA GLU A 155 27.31 -6.98 1.30
C GLU A 155 27.15 -5.51 1.73
N ALA A 156 26.96 -5.27 3.03
CA ALA A 156 26.65 -3.95 3.58
C ALA A 156 27.46 -3.64 4.84
N VAL A 157 27.83 -2.37 5.02
CA VAL A 157 28.37 -1.87 6.29
C VAL A 157 27.19 -1.62 7.24
N ALA A 158 27.30 -2.07 8.50
CA ALA A 158 26.23 -1.97 9.51
C ALA A 158 25.68 -0.55 9.71
N SER A 159 26.48 0.50 9.47
CA SER A 159 26.03 1.91 9.52
C SER A 159 24.97 2.22 8.47
N ASP A 160 25.10 1.64 7.27
CA ASP A 160 24.33 2.01 6.08
C ASP A 160 22.90 1.44 6.14
N ILE A 161 22.68 0.36 6.88
CA ILE A 161 21.39 -0.32 7.03
C ILE A 161 20.62 0.09 8.29
N SER A 162 21.24 0.86 9.20
CA SER A 162 20.62 1.26 10.48
C SER A 162 19.31 2.05 10.29
N SER A 163 19.27 2.93 9.29
CA SER A 163 18.07 3.70 8.92
C SER A 163 16.91 2.84 8.42
N LEU A 164 17.19 1.64 7.89
CA LEU A 164 16.16 0.72 7.39
C LEU A 164 15.41 0.03 8.54
N PHE A 165 16.07 -0.19 9.68
CA PHE A 165 15.45 -0.79 10.87
C PHE A 165 14.51 0.16 11.62
N SER A 166 14.64 1.49 11.40
CA SER A 166 13.71 2.47 11.98
C SER A 166 12.42 2.67 11.17
N LEU A 167 12.30 2.02 10.01
CA LEU A 167 11.12 2.18 9.16
C LEU A 167 9.96 1.33 9.68
N SER A 168 8.82 2.00 9.87
CA SER A 168 7.56 1.39 10.26
C SER A 168 6.42 1.95 9.43
N HIS A 169 5.78 1.07 8.65
CA HIS A 169 4.58 1.35 7.89
C HIS A 169 3.90 0.03 7.47
N PRO A 170 2.55 -0.10 7.48
CA PRO A 170 1.83 -1.33 7.14
C PRO A 170 2.12 -1.88 5.74
N ASN A 171 2.52 -1.01 4.80
CA ASN A 171 2.83 -1.35 3.42
C ASN A 171 4.33 -1.37 3.10
N ILE A 172 5.18 -1.34 4.12
CA ILE A 172 6.63 -1.55 4.00
C ILE A 172 6.98 -2.86 4.68
N LEU A 173 7.79 -3.70 4.03
CA LEU A 173 8.27 -4.93 4.62
C LEU A 173 9.35 -4.61 5.65
N HIS A 174 9.01 -4.79 6.92
CA HIS A 174 9.93 -4.54 8.03
C HIS A 174 11.02 -5.61 8.12
N PHE A 175 12.25 -5.18 8.38
CA PHE A 175 13.38 -6.06 8.68
C PHE A 175 13.38 -6.40 10.16
N LEU A 176 13.15 -7.67 10.50
CA LEU A 176 13.06 -8.14 11.88
C LEU A 176 14.41 -8.03 12.60
N CYS A 177 15.49 -8.40 11.92
CA CYS A 177 16.86 -8.21 12.42
C CYS A 177 17.88 -8.33 11.29
N GLY A 178 19.08 -7.81 11.55
CA GLY A 178 20.27 -7.98 10.71
C GLY A 178 21.33 -8.76 11.46
N ILE A 179 21.84 -9.84 10.89
CA ILE A 179 23.00 -10.57 11.41
C ILE A 179 24.20 -10.16 10.58
N THR A 180 25.24 -9.66 11.21
CA THR A 180 26.47 -9.25 10.53
C THR A 180 27.57 -10.29 10.77
N ASP A 181 28.30 -10.61 9.71
CA ASP A 181 29.54 -11.39 9.76
C ASP A 181 30.70 -10.43 9.49
N ASP A 182 31.42 -10.05 10.55
CA ASP A 182 32.55 -9.12 10.48
C ASP A 182 33.74 -9.68 9.69
N GLU A 183 33.92 -11.00 9.65
CA GLU A 183 35.03 -11.63 8.92
C GLU A 183 34.79 -11.54 7.41
N ARG A 184 33.53 -11.75 6.99
CA ARG A 184 33.14 -11.76 5.58
C ARG A 184 32.64 -10.41 5.07
N LYS A 185 32.38 -9.46 5.97
CA LYS A 185 31.70 -8.18 5.68
C LYS A 185 30.32 -8.37 5.07
N GLU A 186 29.60 -9.38 5.55
CA GLU A 186 28.28 -9.78 5.06
C GLU A 186 27.22 -9.38 6.07
N CYS A 187 26.03 -9.03 5.59
CA CYS A 187 24.85 -8.83 6.41
C CYS A 187 23.67 -9.67 5.90
N LEU A 188 23.11 -10.47 6.79
CA LEU A 188 21.91 -11.27 6.58
C LEU A 188 20.73 -10.49 7.14
N LEU A 189 19.82 -10.08 6.26
CA LEU A 189 18.58 -9.40 6.64
C LEU A 189 17.46 -10.43 6.73
N ILE A 190 16.79 -10.43 7.88
CA ILE A 190 15.70 -11.34 8.20
C ILE A 190 14.36 -10.59 8.11
N MET A 191 13.38 -11.17 7.41
CA MET A 191 12.07 -10.54 7.15
C MET A 191 10.91 -11.54 7.17
N GLU A 192 9.66 -11.04 7.13
CA GLU A 192 8.46 -11.88 7.01
C GLU A 192 8.42 -12.60 5.65
N LEU A 193 8.27 -13.92 5.67
CA LEU A 193 8.08 -14.73 4.46
C LEU A 193 6.66 -14.52 3.92
N ASN A 194 6.58 -13.86 2.77
CA ASN A 194 5.36 -13.66 2.02
C ASN A 194 5.62 -13.96 0.55
N LYS A 195 4.55 -14.29 -0.17
CA LYS A 195 4.63 -14.57 -1.61
C LYS A 195 4.80 -13.26 -2.38
N SER A 196 5.61 -13.25 -3.44
CA SER A 196 5.73 -12.07 -4.30
C SER A 196 4.45 -11.82 -5.12
N LEU A 197 4.20 -10.56 -5.48
CA LEU A 197 3.11 -10.18 -6.37
C LEU A 197 3.35 -10.76 -7.77
N TYR A 198 4.61 -10.86 -8.21
CA TYR A 198 4.98 -11.55 -9.45
C TYR A 198 4.45 -12.99 -9.48
N ASP A 199 4.75 -13.79 -8.45
CA ASP A 199 4.30 -15.18 -8.36
C ASP A 199 2.77 -15.26 -8.20
N CYS A 200 2.17 -14.29 -7.53
CA CYS A 200 0.71 -14.19 -7.38
C CYS A 200 0.02 -13.94 -8.72
N LEU A 201 0.56 -13.01 -9.52
CA LEU A 201 0.07 -12.66 -10.84
C LEU A 201 0.24 -13.82 -11.81
N LYS A 202 1.36 -14.53 -11.79
CA LYS A 202 1.61 -15.71 -12.63
C LYS A 202 0.58 -16.82 -12.39
N GLU A 203 0.22 -17.08 -11.13
CA GLU A 203 -0.79 -18.09 -10.79
C GLU A 203 -2.23 -17.65 -11.08
N THR A 204 -2.55 -16.37 -10.85
CA THR A 204 -3.88 -15.81 -11.05
C THR A 204 -4.18 -15.60 -12.54
N CYS A 205 -3.22 -15.02 -13.27
CA CYS A 205 -3.35 -14.57 -14.67
C CYS A 205 -2.84 -15.61 -15.68
N SER A 206 -2.57 -16.85 -15.24
CA SER A 206 -2.15 -17.94 -16.12
C SER A 206 -3.04 -18.04 -17.38
N PRO A 207 -2.50 -18.40 -18.56
CA PRO A 207 -3.24 -18.46 -19.82
C PRO A 207 -4.46 -19.39 -19.79
N LYS A 208 -4.51 -20.31 -18.82
CA LYS A 208 -5.65 -21.20 -18.56
C LYS A 208 -6.83 -20.53 -17.83
N LYS A 209 -6.60 -19.45 -17.07
CA LYS A 209 -7.62 -18.78 -16.24
C LYS A 209 -8.14 -17.46 -16.83
N ARG A 210 -7.38 -16.79 -17.73
CA ARG A 210 -7.76 -15.54 -18.43
C ARG A 210 -8.48 -14.51 -17.52
N SER A 211 -8.11 -14.43 -16.25
CA SER A 211 -8.72 -13.52 -15.29
C SER A 211 -7.63 -12.68 -14.65
N SER A 212 -7.67 -11.37 -14.88
CA SER A 212 -6.96 -10.40 -14.06
C SER A 212 -7.61 -10.30 -12.67
N PHE A 213 -6.97 -9.58 -11.76
CA PHE A 213 -7.66 -9.16 -10.54
C PHE A 213 -8.94 -8.40 -10.89
N CYS A 214 -9.98 -8.55 -10.06
CA CYS A 214 -11.12 -7.67 -10.18
C CYS A 214 -10.69 -6.24 -9.83
N LEU A 215 -11.30 -5.25 -10.48
CA LEU A 215 -10.88 -3.85 -10.36
C LEU A 215 -10.76 -3.36 -8.90
N PRO A 216 -11.68 -3.69 -7.97
CA PRO A 216 -11.53 -3.28 -6.57
C PRO A 216 -10.28 -3.83 -5.89
N VAL A 217 -9.89 -5.08 -6.18
CA VAL A 217 -8.67 -5.69 -5.62
C VAL A 217 -7.43 -5.06 -6.23
N ALA A 218 -7.42 -4.82 -7.54
CA ALA A 218 -6.32 -4.15 -8.21
C ALA A 218 -6.09 -2.74 -7.64
N VAL A 219 -7.16 -1.95 -7.49
CA VAL A 219 -7.10 -0.59 -6.94
C VAL A 219 -6.65 -0.60 -5.47
N ASP A 220 -7.12 -1.55 -4.67
CA ASP A 220 -6.70 -1.71 -3.27
C ASP A 220 -5.20 -2.05 -3.15
N LEU A 221 -4.66 -2.90 -4.04
CA LEU A 221 -3.22 -3.16 -4.14
C LEU A 221 -2.44 -1.92 -4.59
N MET A 222 -2.91 -1.21 -5.62
CA MET A 222 -2.29 0.03 -6.10
C MET A 222 -2.20 1.08 -4.99
N LEU A 223 -3.27 1.26 -4.22
CA LEU A 223 -3.30 2.18 -3.09
C LEU A 223 -2.28 1.80 -2.02
N GLN A 224 -2.23 0.52 -1.64
CA GLN A 224 -1.28 0.02 -0.63
C GLN A 224 0.18 0.24 -1.05
N ILE A 225 0.51 -0.06 -2.31
CA ILE A 225 1.87 0.17 -2.85
C ILE A 225 2.20 1.67 -2.86
N ALA A 226 1.27 2.51 -3.34
CA ALA A 226 1.47 3.96 -3.37
C ALA A 226 1.74 4.55 -1.98
N ARG A 227 1.01 4.08 -0.95
CA ARG A 227 1.22 4.52 0.44
C ARG A 227 2.57 4.09 1.00
N GLY A 228 3.02 2.86 0.70
CA GLY A 228 4.37 2.43 1.05
C GLY A 228 5.43 3.31 0.38
N MET A 229 5.29 3.59 -0.91
CA MET A 229 6.24 4.42 -1.64
C MET A 229 6.25 5.88 -1.18
N GLU A 230 5.09 6.47 -0.90
CA GLU A 230 4.99 7.82 -0.30
C GLU A 230 5.74 7.89 1.03
N TYR A 231 5.57 6.87 1.89
CA TYR A 231 6.29 6.78 3.15
C TYR A 231 7.82 6.72 2.94
N LEU A 232 8.32 5.89 2.02
CA LEU A 232 9.75 5.83 1.71
C LEU A 232 10.28 7.18 1.19
N HIS A 233 9.56 7.80 0.25
CA HIS A 233 9.93 9.10 -0.32
C HIS A 233 9.93 10.23 0.73
N SER A 234 9.02 10.18 1.70
CA SER A 234 9.00 11.11 2.84
C SER A 234 10.28 11.01 3.69
N ASN A 235 10.85 9.82 3.80
CA ASN A 235 12.11 9.51 4.48
C ASN A 235 13.35 9.68 3.58
N LYS A 236 13.19 10.22 2.36
CA LYS A 236 14.27 10.37 1.35
C LYS A 236 14.91 9.05 0.94
N ILE A 237 14.15 7.97 0.99
CA ILE A 237 14.56 6.65 0.50
C ILE A 237 13.88 6.42 -0.85
N TYR A 238 14.68 6.25 -1.89
CA TYR A 238 14.22 5.87 -3.22
C TYR A 238 14.41 4.37 -3.41
N HIS A 239 13.44 3.69 -4.01
CA HIS A 239 13.52 2.25 -4.19
C HIS A 239 14.51 1.89 -5.29
N GLY A 240 14.40 2.53 -6.46
CA GLY A 240 15.35 2.40 -7.57
C GLY A 240 15.28 1.09 -8.37
N ASP A 241 14.45 0.14 -7.94
CA ASP A 241 14.23 -1.15 -8.61
C ASP A 241 12.84 -1.71 -8.23
N LEU A 242 11.84 -0.82 -8.22
CA LEU A 242 10.49 -1.18 -7.84
C LEU A 242 9.87 -2.06 -8.94
N ASN A 243 9.50 -3.29 -8.59
CA ASN A 243 8.94 -4.25 -9.56
C ASN A 243 8.00 -5.24 -8.86
N PRO A 244 7.22 -6.07 -9.60
CA PRO A 244 6.29 -7.01 -8.98
C PRO A 244 6.94 -8.04 -8.04
N SER A 245 8.25 -8.32 -8.19
CA SER A 245 8.98 -9.22 -7.28
C SER A 245 9.32 -8.54 -5.96
N SER A 246 9.45 -7.21 -5.95
CA SER A 246 9.67 -6.41 -4.72
C SER A 246 8.37 -6.08 -3.97
N ILE A 247 7.22 -6.58 -4.42
CA ILE A 247 5.95 -6.45 -3.69
C ILE A 247 5.58 -7.79 -3.10
N HIS A 248 5.46 -7.86 -1.77
CA HIS A 248 5.05 -9.06 -1.05
C HIS A 248 3.56 -9.00 -0.75
N VAL A 249 2.82 -10.07 -1.03
CA VAL A 249 1.38 -10.15 -0.85
C VAL A 249 0.94 -11.30 0.06
N LYS A 250 -0.11 -11.04 0.85
CA LYS A 250 -0.73 -12.01 1.76
C LYS A 250 -2.24 -11.83 1.74
N LEU A 251 -3.01 -12.92 1.73
CA LEU A 251 -4.47 -12.83 1.74
C LEU A 251 -4.98 -12.18 3.03
N ARG A 252 -5.89 -11.20 2.91
CA ARG A 252 -6.47 -10.53 4.08
C ARG A 252 -7.72 -11.28 4.56
N GLY A 253 -7.59 -11.94 5.70
CA GLY A 253 -8.68 -12.71 6.32
C GLY A 253 -9.25 -13.80 5.42
N MET A 254 -10.52 -14.17 5.64
CA MET A 254 -11.27 -15.11 4.80
C MET A 254 -12.00 -14.39 3.64
N SER A 255 -11.38 -13.37 3.03
CA SER A 255 -12.06 -12.54 2.04
C SER A 255 -12.41 -13.35 0.77
N PRO A 256 -13.70 -13.61 0.48
CA PRO A 256 -14.10 -14.34 -0.72
C PRO A 256 -13.83 -13.56 -2.01
N ALA A 257 -13.52 -12.27 -1.89
CA ALA A 257 -13.23 -11.37 -3.01
C ALA A 257 -11.74 -11.33 -3.39
N GLY A 258 -10.85 -11.98 -2.62
CA GLY A 258 -9.42 -12.05 -2.95
C GLY A 258 -8.60 -10.81 -2.57
N PHE A 259 -9.07 -10.01 -1.61
CA PHE A 259 -8.30 -8.86 -1.10
C PHE A 259 -7.04 -9.33 -0.36
N MET A 260 -5.96 -8.56 -0.54
CA MET A 260 -4.62 -8.90 -0.04
C MET A 260 -3.98 -7.71 0.65
N GLN A 261 -3.12 -7.98 1.62
CA GLN A 261 -2.17 -7.02 2.15
C GLN A 261 -0.92 -7.02 1.26
N ALA A 262 -0.47 -5.83 0.86
CA ALA A 262 0.77 -5.64 0.09
C ALA A 262 1.82 -4.89 0.92
N LYS A 263 3.07 -5.34 0.84
CA LYS A 263 4.24 -4.72 1.47
C LYS A 263 5.38 -4.59 0.45
N VAL A 264 5.96 -3.40 0.33
CA VAL A 264 7.13 -3.13 -0.53
C VAL A 264 8.40 -3.63 0.17
N SER A 265 9.28 -4.33 -0.53
CA SER A 265 10.57 -4.85 -0.07
C SER A 265 11.70 -4.38 -1.01
N GLY A 266 12.96 -4.72 -0.71
CA GLY A 266 14.09 -4.42 -1.61
C GLY A 266 14.52 -2.96 -1.73
N PHE A 267 13.90 -2.05 -0.99
CA PHE A 267 14.25 -0.62 -0.93
C PHE A 267 15.55 -0.38 -0.14
N GLY A 268 16.24 0.73 -0.42
CA GLY A 268 17.44 1.15 0.33
C GLY A 268 18.68 0.27 0.14
N LEU A 269 18.57 -0.82 -0.62
CA LEU A 269 19.67 -1.73 -0.94
C LEU A 269 20.35 -1.40 -2.27
N SER A 270 19.72 -0.59 -3.12
CA SER A 270 20.20 -0.23 -4.47
C SER A 270 21.55 0.50 -4.45
N SER A 271 21.74 1.47 -3.55
CA SER A 271 23.01 2.18 -3.37
C SER A 271 24.12 1.33 -2.71
N ILE A 272 23.74 0.26 -2.01
CA ILE A 272 24.66 -0.65 -1.31
C ILE A 272 25.13 -1.75 -2.27
N LEU A 273 24.21 -2.37 -3.01
CA LEU A 273 24.46 -3.46 -3.96
C LEU A 273 25.21 -3.03 -5.23
N GLN A 274 25.30 -1.73 -5.53
CA GLN A 274 26.13 -1.22 -6.62
C GLN A 274 27.62 -1.08 -6.24
N LYS A 275 27.97 -1.01 -4.95
CA LYS A 275 29.38 -0.93 -4.51
C LYS A 275 30.11 -2.27 -4.62
N SER A 276 29.38 -3.38 -4.68
CA SER A 276 29.94 -4.72 -4.54
C SER A 276 30.17 -5.50 -5.83
N THR A 277 29.42 -5.31 -6.93
CA THR A 277 29.63 -6.13 -8.13
C THR A 277 29.18 -5.50 -9.46
N ASP A 278 29.98 -5.73 -10.51
CA ASP A 278 29.57 -5.75 -11.92
C ASP A 278 28.38 -6.71 -12.05
N LYS A 279 27.14 -6.19 -12.02
CA LYS A 279 25.96 -7.01 -12.26
C LYS A 279 25.99 -7.48 -13.72
N ASN A 280 26.12 -8.79 -13.94
CA ASN A 280 25.86 -9.41 -15.23
C ASN A 280 24.42 -9.04 -15.67
N HIS A 281 24.31 -8.15 -16.66
CA HIS A 281 23.07 -7.63 -17.24
C HIS A 281 22.23 -8.68 -18.02
N ASN A 282 22.35 -9.98 -17.69
CA ASN A 282 21.84 -11.08 -18.51
C ASN A 282 20.44 -11.60 -18.12
N GLU A 283 19.68 -10.88 -17.29
CA GLU A 283 18.23 -11.14 -17.14
C GLU A 283 17.43 -10.11 -17.96
N PRO A 284 16.85 -10.50 -19.11
CA PRO A 284 16.22 -9.57 -20.07
C PRO A 284 14.99 -8.82 -19.54
N GLN A 285 14.51 -9.13 -18.32
CA GLN A 285 13.20 -8.72 -17.80
C GLN A 285 13.24 -7.67 -16.68
N LEU A 286 14.41 -7.23 -16.20
CA LEU A 286 14.51 -6.22 -15.14
C LEU A 286 14.33 -4.79 -15.66
N PHE A 287 14.69 -4.52 -16.91
CA PHE A 287 14.69 -3.16 -17.47
C PHE A 287 13.30 -2.61 -17.79
N ILE A 288 12.29 -3.46 -18.02
CA ILE A 288 10.93 -3.01 -18.39
C ILE A 288 10.25 -2.19 -17.29
N TRP A 289 10.74 -2.31 -16.05
CA TRP A 289 10.25 -1.58 -14.88
C TRP A 289 10.97 -0.25 -14.68
N HIS A 290 12.12 -0.03 -15.33
CA HIS A 290 12.92 1.17 -15.15
C HIS A 290 12.43 2.31 -16.02
N ALA A 291 12.52 3.52 -15.48
CA ALA A 291 12.18 4.73 -16.23
C ALA A 291 13.16 4.95 -17.40
N PRO A 292 12.71 5.56 -18.51
CA PRO A 292 13.56 5.78 -19.69
C PRO A 292 14.85 6.53 -19.37
N GLU A 293 14.79 7.55 -18.52
CA GLU A 293 15.96 8.33 -18.09
C GLU A 293 16.97 7.50 -17.30
N VAL A 294 16.52 6.48 -16.57
CA VAL A 294 17.40 5.55 -15.84
C VAL A 294 18.09 4.60 -16.82
N LEU A 295 17.37 4.13 -17.83
CA LEU A 295 17.94 3.28 -18.88
C LEU A 295 18.99 4.02 -19.71
N GLU A 296 18.71 5.27 -20.11
CA GLU A 296 19.66 6.12 -20.83
C GLU A 296 20.96 6.35 -20.03
N GLU A 297 20.86 6.53 -18.72
CA GLU A 297 22.02 6.72 -17.85
C GLU A 297 22.84 5.42 -17.67
N GLN A 298 22.16 4.27 -17.56
CA GLN A 298 22.81 2.96 -17.48
C GLN A 298 23.59 2.61 -18.75
N GLU A 299 23.13 3.06 -19.93
CA GLU A 299 23.84 2.89 -21.20
C GLU A 299 25.12 3.73 -21.30
N GLN A 300 25.29 4.77 -20.46
CA GLN A 300 26.50 5.59 -20.49
C GLN A 300 27.72 4.85 -19.89
N PRO A 301 28.95 5.17 -20.37
CA PRO A 301 30.18 4.64 -19.78
C PRO A 301 30.26 5.02 -18.30
N ALA A 302 30.74 4.11 -17.44
CA ALA A 302 30.86 4.34 -16.00
C ALA A 302 31.60 5.64 -15.61
N SER A 303 32.47 6.14 -16.48
CA SER A 303 33.21 7.40 -16.29
C SER A 303 32.37 8.68 -16.46
N LYS A 304 31.16 8.58 -17.02
CA LYS A 304 30.24 9.71 -17.23
C LYS A 304 28.91 9.55 -16.49
N ARG A 305 28.69 8.40 -15.83
CA ARG A 305 27.46 8.11 -15.12
C ARG A 305 27.23 9.11 -13.98
N ASN A 306 26.07 9.73 -13.99
CA ASN A 306 25.56 10.52 -12.89
C ASN A 306 24.65 9.65 -12.02
N PHE A 307 25.25 9.05 -11.01
CA PHE A 307 24.56 8.17 -10.05
C PHE A 307 23.40 8.84 -9.30
N ASN A 308 23.32 10.18 -9.27
CA ASN A 308 22.19 10.90 -8.68
C ASN A 308 20.94 10.92 -9.57
N LEU A 309 21.06 10.59 -10.86
CA LEU A 309 19.93 10.50 -11.79
C LEU A 309 19.29 9.10 -11.81
N GLU A 310 19.99 8.06 -11.34
CA GLU A 310 19.48 6.67 -11.34
C GLU A 310 18.36 6.44 -10.32
N PHE A 311 18.33 7.21 -9.23
CA PHE A 311 17.44 6.98 -8.10
C PHE A 311 16.66 8.25 -7.74
N THR A 312 15.55 8.46 -8.46
CA THR A 312 14.67 9.60 -8.20
C THR A 312 13.27 9.14 -7.81
N GLU A 313 12.56 10.01 -7.09
CA GLU A 313 11.12 9.84 -6.81
C GLU A 313 10.32 9.59 -8.11
N LYS A 314 10.69 10.25 -9.21
CA LYS A 314 9.97 10.16 -10.48
C LYS A 314 10.28 8.86 -11.23
N ALA A 315 11.48 8.33 -11.11
CA ALA A 315 11.81 7.01 -11.63
C ALA A 315 10.97 5.92 -10.94
N ASP A 316 10.87 5.97 -9.61
CA ASP A 316 10.01 5.05 -8.84
C ASP A 316 8.52 5.16 -9.24
N VAL A 317 8.04 6.38 -9.53
CA VAL A 317 6.66 6.61 -10.00
C VAL A 317 6.42 5.96 -11.36
N TYR A 318 7.40 5.99 -12.27
CA TYR A 318 7.30 5.26 -13.55
C TYR A 318 7.16 3.75 -13.31
N SER A 319 8.02 3.19 -12.46
CA SER A 319 8.01 1.77 -12.10
C SER A 319 6.67 1.36 -11.48
N PHE A 320 6.12 2.19 -10.58
CA PHE A 320 4.78 2.01 -10.04
C PHE A 320 3.70 2.00 -11.13
N GLY A 321 3.80 2.90 -12.13
CA GLY A 321 2.90 2.91 -13.29
C GLY A 321 2.93 1.60 -14.10
N MET A 322 4.11 1.00 -14.26
CA MET A 322 4.25 -0.31 -14.92
C MET A 322 3.61 -1.44 -14.11
N ILE A 323 3.73 -1.41 -12.78
CA ILE A 323 3.03 -2.36 -11.89
C ILE A 323 1.51 -2.18 -12.00
N CYS A 324 1.02 -0.94 -12.04
CA CYS A 324 -0.40 -0.64 -12.23
C CYS A 324 -0.92 -1.20 -13.56
N PHE A 325 -0.14 -1.05 -14.65
CA PHE A 325 -0.47 -1.64 -15.94
C PHE A 325 -0.66 -3.16 -15.82
N GLN A 326 0.27 -3.86 -15.17
CA GLN A 326 0.18 -5.30 -15.02
C GLN A 326 -0.98 -5.72 -14.11
N LEU A 327 -1.24 -5.01 -13.02
CA LEU A 327 -2.38 -5.28 -12.13
C LEU A 327 -3.73 -5.17 -12.85
N LEU A 328 -3.87 -4.16 -13.72
CA LEU A 328 -5.11 -3.89 -14.46
C LEU A 328 -5.31 -4.82 -15.66
N THR A 329 -4.24 -5.14 -16.38
CA THR A 329 -4.33 -5.94 -17.62
C THR A 329 -4.11 -7.44 -17.39
N GLY A 330 -3.45 -7.80 -16.29
CA GLY A 330 -2.94 -9.16 -16.05
C GLY A 330 -1.78 -9.57 -16.96
N LYS A 331 -1.26 -8.67 -17.80
CA LYS A 331 -0.19 -8.93 -18.78
C LYS A 331 1.11 -8.26 -18.36
N VAL A 332 2.24 -8.89 -18.69
CA VAL A 332 3.55 -8.26 -18.49
C VAL A 332 3.67 -7.07 -19.48
N PRO A 333 4.17 -5.90 -19.05
CA PRO A 333 4.43 -4.79 -19.98
C PRO A 333 5.30 -5.26 -21.16
N PHE A 334 4.97 -4.82 -22.38
CA PHE A 334 5.72 -5.12 -23.61
C PHE A 334 5.82 -6.61 -24.01
N GLU A 335 4.94 -7.47 -23.49
CA GLU A 335 4.87 -8.90 -23.86
C GLU A 335 4.50 -9.13 -25.34
N ASP A 336 3.67 -8.24 -25.91
CA ASP A 336 3.29 -8.27 -27.32
C ASP A 336 4.38 -7.55 -28.15
N SER A 337 5.11 -8.33 -28.97
CA SER A 337 6.41 -8.05 -29.61
C SER A 337 6.45 -6.90 -30.63
N HIS A 338 5.41 -6.07 -30.72
CA HIS A 338 5.31 -4.97 -31.67
C HIS A 338 5.93 -3.66 -31.15
N LEU A 339 6.34 -3.64 -29.88
CA LEU A 339 6.94 -2.48 -29.19
C LEU A 339 8.42 -2.68 -28.86
N GLN A 340 8.97 -3.87 -29.10
CA GLN A 340 10.40 -4.10 -29.03
C GLN A 340 10.99 -3.51 -30.31
N GLY A 341 11.63 -2.34 -30.21
CA GLY A 341 12.29 -1.73 -31.37
C GLY A 341 13.26 -2.73 -32.01
N ASP A 342 13.45 -2.62 -33.33
CA ASP A 342 14.24 -3.52 -34.19
C ASP A 342 15.70 -3.81 -33.73
N LYS A 343 16.16 -3.21 -32.63
CA LYS A 343 17.50 -3.42 -32.05
C LYS A 343 17.68 -4.77 -31.33
N TRP A 344 16.64 -5.55 -31.10
CA TRP A 344 16.75 -6.82 -30.35
C TRP A 344 16.76 -8.09 -31.23
N ALA A 345 16.76 -7.95 -32.55
CA ALA A 345 16.82 -9.09 -33.47
C ALA A 345 18.26 -9.53 -33.82
N GLU A 346 19.30 -8.86 -33.30
CA GLU A 346 20.71 -9.16 -33.61
C GLU A 346 21.59 -9.25 -32.35
N THR A 347 21.34 -10.27 -31.52
CA THR A 347 22.32 -10.94 -30.65
C THR A 347 21.80 -12.33 -30.33
#